data_AF-A0A356VXN0-F1
#
_entry.id   AF-A0A356VXN0-F1
#
_cell.length_a   1.000
_cell.length_b   1.000
_cell.length_c   1.000
_cell.angle_alpha   90.00
_cell.angle_beta   90.00
_cell.angle_gamma   90.00
#
_symmetry.space_group_name_H-M   'P 1'
#
loop_
_entity.id
_entity.type
_entity.pdbx_description
1 polymer ?
#
loop_
_entity_poly.entity_id
_entity_poly.type
_entity_poly.pdbx_seq_one_letter_code
_entity_poly.pdbx_strand_id
1 'polypeptide(L)'
;GGPTVYTGLKKLPEGVRVSARIRINGAEEQASEVLAPGAGREEEERRMSVLLWRLLAGASGCRPKWGVLTGVRPVKLLGRLAAERGEREAARFFREELLVSPEKTALALRTGRNQKEILARNRPDCFSLYIGIPFCPSRCAYCSFVSSSVEKTAPLIPRYVRLLCGEIRRTGEIARGLHL
;
A
#
# COMPACT_ATOMS: atom_id res chain seq x y z
N GLY A 1 17.58 -18.04 -23.38
CA GLY A 1 16.17 -17.88 -22.97
C GLY A 1 16.09 -16.75 -21.96
N GLY A 2 15.06 -15.92 -22.04
CA GLY A 2 14.86 -14.82 -21.08
C GLY A 2 14.55 -15.33 -19.66
N PRO A 3 14.48 -14.42 -18.66
CA PRO A 3 14.10 -14.79 -17.31
C PRO A 3 12.68 -15.38 -17.28
N THR A 4 12.47 -16.46 -16.52
CA THR A 4 11.15 -17.07 -16.35
C THR A 4 10.79 -17.23 -14.88
N VAL A 5 9.51 -17.06 -14.58
CA VAL A 5 8.94 -17.23 -13.24
C VAL A 5 7.73 -18.14 -13.36
N TYR A 6 7.68 -19.17 -12.52
CA TYR A 6 6.58 -20.11 -12.42
C TYR A 6 6.02 -20.08 -11.01
N THR A 7 4.70 -20.10 -10.90
CA THR A 7 3.96 -20.19 -9.64
C THR A 7 2.99 -21.34 -9.72
N GLY A 8 2.83 -22.09 -8.64
CA GLY A 8 1.95 -23.26 -8.59
C GLY A 8 1.22 -23.40 -7.27
N LEU A 9 -0.07 -23.68 -7.34
CA LEU A 9 -0.91 -24.08 -6.22
C LEU A 9 -1.37 -25.52 -6.46
N LYS A 10 -1.16 -26.41 -5.49
CA LYS A 10 -1.61 -27.80 -5.54
C LYS A 10 -2.32 -28.19 -4.25
N LYS A 11 -3.59 -28.60 -4.36
CA LYS A 11 -4.35 -29.17 -3.24
C LYS A 11 -3.81 -30.56 -2.90
N LEU A 12 -3.61 -30.81 -1.61
CA LEU A 12 -3.13 -32.05 -1.01
C LEU A 12 -4.06 -32.44 0.15
N PRO A 13 -4.11 -33.72 0.57
CA PRO A 13 -4.87 -34.13 1.76
C PRO A 13 -4.50 -33.33 3.02
N GLU A 14 -3.22 -33.02 3.19
CA GLU A 14 -2.65 -32.28 4.32
C GLU A 14 -2.77 -30.75 4.19
N GLY A 15 -3.32 -30.22 3.08
CA GLY A 15 -3.48 -28.78 2.88
C GLY A 15 -3.24 -28.29 1.45
N VAL A 16 -2.69 -27.08 1.28
CA VAL A 16 -2.40 -26.50 -0.04
C VAL A 16 -0.92 -26.23 -0.19
N ARG A 17 -0.27 -26.87 -1.17
CA ARG A 17 1.11 -26.58 -1.52
C ARG A 17 1.18 -25.33 -2.39
N VAL A 18 1.90 -24.34 -1.89
CA VAL A 18 2.26 -23.12 -2.62
C VAL A 18 3.71 -23.28 -3.07
N SER A 19 3.99 -22.98 -4.34
CA SER A 19 5.32 -23.13 -4.92
C SER A 19 5.64 -22.00 -5.88
N ALA A 20 6.90 -21.58 -5.87
CA ALA A 20 7.46 -20.62 -6.81
C ALA A 20 8.81 -21.11 -7.31
N ARG A 21 9.09 -20.88 -8.60
CA ARG A 21 10.35 -21.22 -9.24
C ARG A 21 10.77 -20.10 -10.17
N ILE A 22 12.02 -19.69 -10.10
CA ILE A 22 12.60 -18.68 -10.98
C ILE A 22 13.76 -19.28 -11.75
N ARG A 23 13.94 -18.82 -12.99
CA ARG A 23 15.14 -19.07 -13.78
C ARG A 23 15.67 -17.75 -14.30
N ILE A 24 16.82 -17.32 -13.81
CA ILE A 24 17.46 -16.04 -14.15
C ILE A 24 18.93 -16.31 -14.46
N ASN A 25 19.42 -15.83 -15.60
CA ASN A 25 20.81 -15.99 -16.03
C ASN A 25 21.32 -17.46 -16.03
N GLY A 26 20.44 -18.41 -16.33
CA GLY A 26 20.77 -19.85 -16.35
C GLY A 26 20.76 -20.53 -14.98
N ALA A 27 20.71 -19.76 -13.88
CA ALA A 27 20.49 -20.29 -12.53
C ALA A 27 18.99 -20.53 -12.29
N GLU A 28 18.66 -21.64 -11.64
CA GLU A 28 17.30 -22.00 -11.26
C GLU A 28 17.20 -22.11 -9.73
N GLU A 29 16.23 -21.41 -9.16
CA GLU A 29 15.91 -21.46 -7.74
C GLU A 29 14.42 -21.75 -7.57
N GLN A 30 14.08 -22.52 -6.54
CA GLN A 30 12.70 -22.86 -6.23
C GLN A 30 12.46 -22.88 -4.72
N ALA A 31 11.23 -22.55 -4.33
CA ALA A 31 10.77 -22.65 -2.96
C ALA A 31 9.32 -23.13 -2.94
N SER A 32 8.95 -23.89 -1.91
CA SER A 32 7.58 -24.32 -1.70
C SER A 32 7.29 -24.53 -0.22
N GLU A 33 6.03 -24.41 0.14
CA GLU A 33 5.52 -24.71 1.48
C GLU A 33 4.11 -25.30 1.40
N VAL A 34 3.66 -25.93 2.48
CA VAL A 34 2.30 -26.47 2.60
C VAL A 34 1.56 -25.68 3.66
N LEU A 35 0.45 -25.06 3.25
CA LEU A 35 -0.47 -24.34 4.12
C LEU A 35 -1.50 -25.29 4.68
N ALA A 36 -1.94 -25.07 5.91
CA ALA A 36 -2.95 -25.88 6.55
C ALA A 36 -4.27 -25.91 5.74
N PRO A 37 -5.07 -26.98 5.86
CA PRO A 37 -6.39 -27.04 5.23
C PRO A 37 -7.24 -25.84 5.65
N GLY A 38 -7.89 -25.20 4.67
CA GLY A 38 -8.76 -24.04 4.94
C GLY A 38 -8.04 -22.70 5.15
N ALA A 39 -6.74 -22.59 4.87
CA ALA A 39 -5.99 -21.32 4.94
C ALA A 39 -6.66 -20.16 4.17
N GLY A 40 -7.37 -20.49 3.08
CA GLY A 40 -8.13 -19.53 2.30
C GLY A 40 -7.28 -18.78 1.29
N ARG A 41 -7.96 -18.18 0.30
CA ARG A 41 -7.31 -17.58 -0.88
C ARG A 41 -6.37 -16.43 -0.53
N GLU A 42 -6.73 -15.57 0.42
CA GLU A 42 -5.89 -14.43 0.81
C GLU A 42 -4.54 -14.88 1.39
N GLU A 43 -4.55 -15.95 2.19
CA GLU A 43 -3.33 -16.50 2.77
C GLU A 43 -2.48 -17.22 1.71
N GLU A 44 -3.11 -17.98 0.81
CA GLU A 44 -2.43 -18.58 -0.35
C GLU A 44 -1.71 -17.52 -1.21
N GLU A 45 -2.38 -16.40 -1.53
CA GLU A 45 -1.81 -15.29 -2.29
C GLU A 45 -0.68 -14.59 -1.53
N ARG A 46 -0.84 -14.38 -0.22
CA ARG A 46 0.20 -13.79 0.63
C ARG A 46 1.46 -14.65 0.65
N ARG A 47 1.31 -15.96 0.88
CA ARG A 47 2.44 -16.91 0.95
C ARG A 47 3.11 -17.07 -0.41
N MET A 48 2.35 -17.10 -1.50
CA MET A 48 2.91 -17.05 -2.86
C MET A 48 3.77 -15.79 -3.06
N SER A 49 3.27 -14.63 -2.64
CA SER A 49 3.99 -13.36 -2.73
C SER A 49 5.28 -13.38 -1.90
N VAL A 50 5.27 -14.01 -0.72
CA VAL A 50 6.46 -14.19 0.14
C VAL A 50 7.51 -15.07 -0.54
N LEU A 51 7.12 -16.20 -1.14
CA LEU A 51 8.03 -17.06 -1.87
C LEU A 51 8.67 -16.32 -3.04
N LEU A 52 7.85 -15.62 -3.85
CA LEU A 52 8.31 -14.82 -4.97
C LEU A 52 9.26 -13.70 -4.53
N TRP A 53 8.91 -12.97 -3.48
CA TRP A 53 9.76 -11.90 -2.95
C TRP A 53 11.12 -12.43 -2.53
N ARG A 54 11.17 -13.56 -1.82
CA ARG A 54 12.44 -14.14 -1.35
C ARG A 54 13.34 -14.57 -2.51
N LEU A 55 12.79 -15.31 -3.48
CA LEU A 55 13.51 -15.78 -4.66
C LEU A 55 14.01 -14.59 -5.51
N LEU A 56 13.12 -13.67 -5.86
CA LEU A 56 13.47 -12.53 -6.73
C LEU A 56 14.42 -11.55 -6.04
N ALA A 57 14.25 -11.29 -4.74
CA ALA A 57 15.16 -10.44 -3.99
C ALA A 57 16.56 -11.07 -3.85
N GLY A 58 16.63 -12.39 -3.72
CA GLY A 58 17.90 -13.14 -3.74
C GLY A 58 18.61 -12.99 -5.08
N ALA A 59 17.91 -13.30 -6.17
CA ALA A 59 18.50 -13.31 -7.51
C ALA A 59 18.80 -11.91 -8.09
N SER A 60 18.01 -10.89 -7.75
CA SER A 60 18.20 -9.53 -8.29
C SER A 60 18.94 -8.57 -7.36
N GLY A 61 19.08 -8.90 -6.07
CA GLY A 61 19.56 -7.98 -5.04
C GLY A 61 18.58 -6.85 -4.68
N CYS A 62 17.50 -6.66 -5.45
CA CYS A 62 16.49 -5.65 -5.21
C CYS A 62 15.54 -6.09 -4.07
N ARG A 63 15.52 -5.32 -2.97
CA ARG A 63 14.63 -5.57 -1.82
C ARG A 63 13.62 -4.43 -1.67
N PRO A 64 12.40 -4.55 -2.23
CA PRO A 64 11.36 -3.54 -2.04
C PRO A 64 11.09 -3.29 -0.55
N LYS A 65 11.22 -2.03 -0.11
CA LYS A 65 11.12 -1.65 1.31
C LYS A 65 9.74 -1.90 1.94
N TRP A 66 8.71 -2.08 1.11
CA TRP A 66 7.34 -2.40 1.54
C TRP A 66 7.03 -3.90 1.51
N GLY A 67 8.02 -4.76 1.26
CA GLY A 67 7.85 -6.20 1.30
C GLY A 67 6.86 -6.70 0.24
N VAL A 68 5.92 -7.55 0.68
CA VAL A 68 4.87 -8.14 -0.17
C VAL A 68 3.55 -7.38 -0.11
N LEU A 69 3.52 -6.19 0.51
CA LEU A 69 2.29 -5.41 0.60
C LEU A 69 1.76 -5.05 -0.79
N THR A 70 0.47 -5.29 -0.98
CA THR A 70 -0.30 -4.87 -2.15
C THR A 70 -1.22 -3.70 -1.78
N GLY A 71 -1.49 -2.83 -2.75
CA GLY A 71 -2.33 -1.64 -2.57
C GLY A 71 -1.60 -0.40 -2.03
N VAL A 72 -2.33 0.71 -1.95
CA VAL A 72 -1.75 2.06 -1.73
C VAL A 72 -1.90 2.60 -0.30
N ARG A 73 -2.56 1.86 0.61
CA ARG A 73 -2.90 2.33 1.98
C ARG A 73 -2.32 1.43 3.09
N PRO A 74 -0.99 1.32 3.22
CA PRO A 74 -0.35 0.45 4.22
C PRO A 74 -0.72 0.82 5.67
N VAL A 75 -0.93 2.10 5.96
CA VAL A 75 -1.28 2.59 7.30
C VAL A 75 -2.66 2.09 7.75
N LYS A 76 -3.62 1.93 6.82
CA LYS A 76 -4.96 1.41 7.14
C LYS A 76 -4.88 -0.06 7.59
N LEU A 77 -4.10 -0.88 6.89
CA LEU A 77 -3.88 -2.28 7.25
C LEU A 77 -3.19 -2.38 8.62
N LEU A 78 -2.14 -1.59 8.84
CA LEU A 78 -1.44 -1.57 10.11
C LEU A 78 -2.36 -1.17 11.27
N GLY A 79 -3.20 -0.16 11.07
CA GLY A 79 -4.17 0.30 12.08
C GLY A 79 -5.20 -0.78 12.43
N ARG A 80 -5.71 -1.51 11.43
CA ARG A 80 -6.61 -2.66 11.66
C ARG A 80 -5.92 -3.74 12.49
N LEU A 81 -4.71 -4.17 12.10
CA LEU A 81 -3.95 -5.18 12.85
C LEU A 81 -3.63 -4.71 14.27
N ALA A 82 -3.31 -3.43 14.46
CA ALA A 82 -3.01 -2.86 15.76
C ALA A 82 -4.25 -2.83 16.67
N ALA A 83 -5.44 -2.62 16.11
CA ALA A 83 -6.70 -2.69 16.85
C ALA A 83 -7.03 -4.14 17.27
N GLU A 84 -6.74 -5.13 16.41
CA GLU A 84 -7.02 -6.55 16.66
C GLU A 84 -6.00 -7.21 17.60
N ARG A 85 -4.71 -6.88 17.46
CA ARG A 85 -3.59 -7.65 18.07
C ARG A 85 -2.63 -6.79 18.89
N GLY A 86 -2.86 -5.48 18.95
CA GLY A 86 -1.94 -4.53 19.55
C GLY A 86 -0.83 -4.04 18.61
N GLU A 87 -0.35 -2.82 18.85
CA GLU A 87 0.59 -2.12 17.97
C GLU A 87 1.92 -2.87 17.80
N ARG A 88 2.46 -3.46 18.88
CA ARG A 88 3.71 -4.22 18.86
C ARG A 88 3.61 -5.43 17.94
N GLU A 89 2.52 -6.18 18.04
CA GLU A 89 2.33 -7.37 17.21
C GLU A 89 2.00 -7.01 15.76
N ALA A 90 1.24 -5.95 15.52
CA ALA A 90 1.02 -5.44 14.17
C ALA A 90 2.33 -5.04 13.48
N ALA A 91 3.23 -4.39 14.20
CA ALA A 91 4.56 -4.03 13.70
C ALA A 91 5.44 -5.26 13.45
N ARG A 92 5.37 -6.27 14.32
CA ARG A 92 6.05 -7.55 14.14
C ARG A 92 5.55 -8.26 12.89
N PHE A 93 4.23 -8.39 12.74
CA PHE A 93 3.59 -8.97 11.55
C PHE A 93 4.01 -8.25 10.26
N PHE A 94 4.06 -6.92 10.25
CA PHE A 94 4.55 -6.17 9.10
C PHE A 94 5.98 -6.57 8.70
N ARG A 95 6.89 -6.72 9.67
CA ARG A 95 8.29 -7.06 9.39
C ARG A 95 8.49 -8.53 9.02
N GLU A 96 7.85 -9.44 9.74
CA GLU A 96 8.12 -10.87 9.65
C GLU A 96 7.24 -11.56 8.61
N GLU A 97 5.95 -11.21 8.57
CA GLU A 97 4.96 -11.88 7.73
C GLU A 97 4.73 -11.16 6.39
N LEU A 98 4.91 -9.84 6.37
CA LEU A 98 4.74 -9.02 5.16
C LEU A 98 6.07 -8.51 4.60
N LEU A 99 7.20 -8.82 5.25
CA LEU A 99 8.56 -8.47 4.81
C LEU A 99 8.79 -6.94 4.63
N VAL A 100 8.00 -6.12 5.33
CA VAL A 100 8.14 -4.67 5.32
C VAL A 100 9.39 -4.30 6.10
N SER A 101 10.23 -3.45 5.52
CA SER A 101 11.45 -2.99 6.18
C SER A 101 11.18 -2.30 7.53
N PRO A 102 12.14 -2.33 8.47
CA PRO A 102 12.00 -1.63 9.75
C PRO A 102 11.68 -0.14 9.59
N GLU A 103 12.32 0.54 8.63
CA GLU A 103 12.11 1.97 8.40
C GLU A 103 10.70 2.28 7.89
N LYS A 104 10.17 1.45 6.98
CA LYS A 104 8.80 1.61 6.47
C LYS A 104 7.75 1.23 7.50
N THR A 105 8.03 0.24 8.34
CA THR A 105 7.17 -0.11 9.48
C THR A 105 7.09 1.05 10.47
N ALA A 106 8.23 1.65 10.85
CA ALA A 106 8.29 2.81 11.72
C ALA A 106 7.59 4.04 11.11
N LEU A 107 7.76 4.26 9.80
CA LEU A 107 7.04 5.31 9.07
C LEU A 107 5.52 5.11 9.12
N ALA A 108 5.04 3.87 8.92
CA ALA A 108 3.61 3.56 8.94
C ALA A 108 3.03 3.75 10.34
N LEU A 109 3.74 3.33 11.40
CA LEU A 109 3.35 3.56 12.80
C LEU A 109 3.25 5.04 13.12
N ARG A 110 4.29 5.82 12.80
CA ARG A 110 4.30 7.27 13.03
C ARG A 110 3.15 7.96 12.30
N THR A 111 2.94 7.61 11.03
CA THR A 111 1.83 8.14 10.24
C THR A 111 0.48 7.78 10.87
N GLY A 112 0.30 6.54 11.32
CA GLY A 112 -0.93 6.07 11.97
C GLY A 112 -1.22 6.80 13.28
N ARG A 113 -0.21 7.05 14.11
CA ARG A 113 -0.35 7.83 15.35
C ARG A 113 -0.79 9.28 15.07
N ASN A 114 -0.13 9.93 14.10
CA ASN A 114 -0.51 11.29 13.69
C ASN A 114 -1.94 11.34 13.13
N GLN A 115 -2.33 10.37 12.31
CA GLN A 115 -3.70 10.26 11.79
C GLN A 115 -4.72 10.05 12.91
N LYS A 116 -4.42 9.19 13.89
CA LYS A 116 -5.32 8.93 15.01
C LYS A 116 -5.60 10.20 15.82
N GLU A 117 -4.58 11.02 16.08
CA GLU A 117 -4.76 12.30 16.78
C GLU A 117 -5.67 13.27 16.01
N ILE A 118 -5.48 13.37 14.69
CA ILE A 118 -6.31 14.24 13.83
C ILE A 118 -7.76 13.73 13.82
N LEU A 119 -7.96 12.42 13.61
CA LEU A 119 -9.29 11.81 13.53
C LEU A 119 -10.04 11.86 14.87
N ALA A 120 -9.34 11.84 16.00
CA ALA A 120 -9.95 12.00 17.32
C ALA A 120 -10.61 13.38 17.53
N ARG A 121 -10.30 14.37 16.69
CA ARG A 121 -10.91 15.71 16.72
C ARG A 121 -12.21 15.80 15.91
N ASN A 122 -12.57 14.74 15.18
CA ASN A 122 -13.81 14.72 14.42
C ASN A 122 -15.02 14.74 15.35
N ARG A 123 -16.00 15.56 14.99
CA ARG A 123 -17.29 15.65 15.67
C ARG A 123 -18.42 15.29 14.68
N PRO A 124 -19.62 14.95 15.16
CA PRO A 124 -20.76 14.67 14.29
C PRO A 124 -21.15 15.82 13.36
N ASP A 125 -20.88 17.07 13.76
CA ASP A 125 -21.09 18.30 12.97
C ASP A 125 -19.93 18.59 11.98
N CYS A 126 -18.91 17.73 11.88
CA CYS A 126 -17.83 17.91 10.92
C CYS A 126 -18.20 17.35 9.54
N PHE A 127 -17.68 17.98 8.49
CA PHE A 127 -17.76 17.49 7.11
C PHE A 127 -16.38 17.05 6.61
N SER A 128 -16.38 16.10 5.67
CA SER A 128 -15.15 15.69 4.97
C SER A 128 -15.06 16.42 3.64
N LEU A 129 -14.04 17.25 3.47
CA LEU A 129 -13.76 17.94 2.20
C LEU A 129 -12.66 17.20 1.44
N TYR A 130 -12.98 16.75 0.23
CA TYR A 130 -12.00 16.18 -0.69
C TYR A 130 -11.57 17.25 -1.71
N ILE A 131 -10.26 17.47 -1.82
CA ILE A 131 -9.67 18.42 -2.77
C ILE A 131 -8.74 17.66 -3.71
N GLY A 132 -9.05 17.67 -5.01
CA GLY A 132 -8.19 17.07 -6.02
C GLY A 132 -7.06 18.03 -6.42
N ILE A 133 -5.82 17.78 -5.98
CA ILE A 133 -4.63 18.56 -6.34
C ILE A 133 -3.94 17.90 -7.55
N PRO A 134 -4.00 18.49 -8.76
CA PRO A 134 -3.55 17.84 -10.00
C PRO A 134 -2.06 18.04 -10.30
N PHE A 135 -1.25 18.41 -9.32
CA PHE A 135 0.16 18.75 -9.50
C PHE A 135 1.06 17.71 -8.83
N CYS A 136 2.00 17.14 -9.59
CA CYS A 136 3.00 16.22 -9.05
C CYS A 136 4.43 16.68 -9.41
N PRO A 137 5.40 16.63 -8.48
CA PRO A 137 6.81 16.93 -8.78
C PRO A 137 7.32 16.18 -10.02
N SER A 138 6.98 14.89 -10.10
CA SER A 138 7.20 14.04 -11.26
C SER A 138 6.02 13.08 -11.43
N ARG A 139 5.83 12.58 -12.65
CA ARG A 139 4.80 11.57 -12.92
C ARG A 139 5.42 10.18 -12.78
N CYS A 140 4.94 9.40 -11.82
CA CYS A 140 5.36 8.00 -11.70
C CYS A 140 4.90 7.20 -12.93
N ALA A 141 5.73 6.26 -13.40
CA ALA A 141 5.41 5.41 -14.56
C ALA A 141 4.12 4.59 -14.37
N TYR A 142 3.75 4.30 -13.12
CA TYR A 142 2.57 3.55 -12.73
C TYR A 142 1.39 4.42 -12.25
N CYS A 143 1.48 5.75 -12.38
CA CYS A 143 0.46 6.67 -11.85
C CYS A 143 -0.83 6.64 -12.69
N SER A 144 -1.92 6.18 -12.09
CA SER A 144 -3.29 6.25 -12.64
C SER A 144 -4.06 7.50 -12.20
N PHE A 145 -3.50 8.32 -11.30
CA PHE A 145 -4.13 9.58 -10.89
C PHE A 145 -3.96 10.65 -11.98
N VAL A 146 -5.05 11.37 -12.27
CA VAL A 146 -5.06 12.51 -13.18
C VAL A 146 -4.21 13.63 -12.56
N SER A 147 -2.95 13.68 -12.97
CA SER A 147 -1.95 14.62 -12.46
C SER A 147 -1.01 15.04 -13.59
N SER A 148 -0.61 16.31 -13.58
CA SER A 148 0.38 16.86 -14.50
C SER A 148 1.71 17.08 -13.78
N SER A 149 2.82 16.86 -14.49
CA SER A 149 4.14 17.20 -13.93
C SER A 149 4.24 18.71 -13.75
N VAL A 150 4.81 19.14 -12.62
CA VAL A 150 4.96 20.56 -12.29
C VAL A 150 5.95 21.28 -13.22
N GLU A 151 6.84 20.57 -13.91
CA GLU A 151 7.85 21.15 -14.80
C GLU A 151 7.28 22.18 -15.79
N LYS A 152 6.05 21.96 -16.30
CA LYS A 152 5.36 22.91 -17.20
C LYS A 152 4.16 23.60 -16.55
N THR A 153 3.71 23.11 -15.40
CA THR A 153 2.44 23.55 -14.77
C THR A 153 2.64 24.34 -13.48
N ALA A 154 3.86 24.46 -12.97
CA ALA A 154 4.18 25.24 -11.78
C ALA A 154 3.67 26.69 -11.83
N PRO A 155 3.74 27.42 -12.97
CA PRO A 155 3.16 28.77 -13.07
C PRO A 155 1.63 28.82 -12.86
N LEU A 156 0.94 27.69 -13.03
CA LEU A 156 -0.50 27.59 -12.82
C LEU A 156 -0.86 27.41 -11.33
N ILE A 157 0.07 26.97 -10.48
CA ILE A 157 -0.20 26.69 -9.06
C ILE A 157 -0.77 27.92 -8.33
N PRO A 158 -0.18 29.13 -8.42
CA PRO A 158 -0.73 30.30 -7.73
C PRO A 158 -2.15 30.66 -8.21
N ARG A 159 -2.44 30.48 -9.50
CA ARG A 159 -3.79 30.72 -10.06
C ARG A 159 -4.77 29.66 -9.58
N TYR A 160 -4.37 28.38 -9.60
CA TYR A 160 -5.17 27.26 -9.11
C TYR A 160 -5.55 27.45 -7.64
N VAL A 161 -4.60 27.75 -6.77
CA VAL A 161 -4.87 27.95 -5.32
C VAL A 161 -5.84 29.11 -5.12
N ARG A 162 -5.67 30.21 -5.84
CA ARG A 162 -6.58 31.37 -5.76
C ARG A 162 -8.02 31.00 -6.15
N LEU A 163 -8.18 30.28 -7.27
CA LEU A 163 -9.49 29.85 -7.75
C LEU A 163 -10.12 28.81 -6.83
N LEU A 164 -9.34 27.84 -6.34
CA LEU A 164 -9.78 26.84 -5.36
C LEU A 164 -10.29 27.51 -4.07
N CYS A 165 -9.58 28.52 -3.54
CA CYS A 165 -10.06 29.27 -2.39
C CYS A 165 -11.36 30.04 -2.70
N GLY A 166 -11.53 30.55 -3.92
CA GLY A 166 -12.78 31.16 -4.36
C GLY A 166 -13.94 30.17 -4.40
N GLU A 167 -13.70 28.98 -4.98
CA GLU A 167 -14.66 27.87 -5.04
C GLU A 167 -15.07 27.40 -3.64
N ILE A 168 -14.11 27.18 -2.73
CA ILE A 168 -14.39 26.78 -1.35
C ILE A 168 -15.26 27.83 -0.63
N ARG A 169 -14.95 29.13 -0.79
CA ARG A 169 -15.78 30.20 -0.20
C ARG A 169 -17.21 30.17 -0.72
N ARG A 170 -17.37 30.09 -2.05
CA ARG A 170 -18.69 30.07 -2.68
C ARG A 170 -19.49 28.83 -2.29
N THR A 171 -18.85 27.66 -2.24
CA THR A 171 -19.48 26.42 -1.78
C THR A 171 -19.90 26.53 -0.31
N GLY A 172 -19.09 27.18 0.54
CA GLY A 172 -19.44 27.43 1.93
C GLY A 172 -20.65 28.36 2.10
N GLU A 173 -20.80 29.38 1.25
CA GLU A 173 -21.99 30.23 1.21
C GLU A 173 -23.25 29.43 0.84
N ILE A 174 -23.14 28.57 -0.19
CA ILE A 174 -24.25 27.72 -0.64
C ILE A 174 -24.64 26.72 0.46
N ALA A 175 -23.68 26.03 1.05
CA ALA A 175 -23.92 25.06 2.12
C ALA A 175 -24.65 25.71 3.32
N ARG A 176 -24.22 26.92 3.72
CA ARG A 176 -24.88 27.70 4.77
C ARG A 176 -26.32 28.04 4.42
N GLY A 177 -26.58 28.44 3.17
CA GLY A 177 -27.94 28.73 2.68
C GLY A 177 -28.85 27.50 2.62
N LEU A 178 -28.27 26.30 2.50
CA LEU A 178 -28.99 25.02 2.54
C LEU A 178 -29.11 24.41 3.94
N HIS A 179 -28.59 25.08 4.97
CA HIS A 179 -28.54 24.58 6.35
C HIS A 179 -27.84 23.22 6.50
N LEU A 180 -26.78 23.00 5.70
CA LEU A 180 -25.87 21.85 5.82
C LEU A 180 -24.80 22.07 6.90
#